data_AF-A0A495LBW2-F1
#
_entry.id   AF-A0A495LBW2-F1
#
_cell.length_a   1.000
_cell.length_b   1.000
_cell.length_c   1.000
_cell.angle_alpha   90.00
_cell.angle_beta   90.00
_cell.angle_gamma   90.00
#
_symmetry.space_group_name_H-M   'P 1'
#
loop_
_entity.id
_entity.type
_entity.pdbx_description
1 polymer ?
#
loop_
_entity_poly.entity_id
_entity_poly.type
_entity_poly.pdbx_seq_one_letter_code
_entity_poly.pdbx_strand_id
1 'polypeptide(L)'
;MTDFDEMSEREYFAGVGERPGMFVGRPSFHALTAFLTGYDQSSARHGAPGLEGWHGWLVTRRGRDCSHAWPGQVLHIALPDGWDDLWELPPEHEARSIEVLFRLLDEFLANRESSARE
;
A
#
# COMPACT_ATOMS: atom_id res chain seq x y z
N MET A 1 19.93 -1.50 -15.51
CA MET A 1 19.58 -1.42 -14.08
C MET A 1 18.43 -0.45 -14.01
N THR A 2 17.26 -0.85 -13.49
CA THR A 2 16.14 0.08 -13.32
C THR A 2 16.61 1.18 -12.38
N ASP A 3 16.64 2.42 -12.86
CA ASP A 3 16.96 3.58 -12.02
C ASP A 3 15.67 3.97 -11.28
N PHE A 4 15.63 3.68 -9.98
CA PHE A 4 14.44 3.94 -9.17
C PHE A 4 14.36 5.42 -8.72
N ASP A 5 15.44 6.19 -8.84
CA ASP A 5 15.49 7.60 -8.42
C ASP A 5 14.83 8.53 -9.44
N GLU A 6 14.69 8.12 -10.71
CA GLU A 6 14.02 8.91 -11.76
C GLU A 6 12.51 8.62 -11.89
N MET A 7 12.00 7.59 -11.21
CA MET A 7 10.61 7.14 -11.33
C MET A 7 9.66 7.99 -10.49
N SER A 8 8.42 8.19 -10.96
CA SER A 8 7.37 8.71 -10.08
C SER A 8 7.08 7.71 -8.95
N GLU A 9 6.54 8.18 -7.82
CA GLU A 9 6.16 7.27 -6.72
C GLU A 9 5.18 6.19 -7.19
N ARG A 10 4.29 6.54 -8.13
CA ARG A 10 3.34 5.60 -8.74
C ARG A 10 4.06 4.50 -9.53
N GLU A 11 5.02 4.89 -10.37
CA GLU A 11 5.82 3.95 -11.16
C GLU A 11 6.69 3.07 -10.25
N TYR A 12 7.27 3.66 -9.20
CA TYR A 12 8.05 2.95 -8.19
C TYR A 12 7.22 1.83 -7.53
N PHE A 13 6.04 2.15 -6.99
CA PHE A 13 5.20 1.16 -6.33
C PHE A 13 4.59 0.13 -7.28
N ALA A 14 4.33 0.49 -8.55
CA ALA A 14 3.99 -0.49 -9.57
C ALA A 14 5.12 -1.52 -9.74
N GLY A 15 6.38 -1.07 -9.80
CA GLY A 15 7.56 -1.94 -9.86
C GLY A 15 7.73 -2.82 -8.62
N VAL A 16 7.38 -2.31 -7.43
CA VAL A 16 7.35 -3.11 -6.18
C VAL A 16 6.29 -4.21 -6.28
N GLY A 17 5.10 -3.90 -6.79
CA GLY A 17 4.01 -4.85 -6.95
C GLY A 17 4.29 -5.97 -7.97
N GLU A 18 5.04 -5.67 -9.04
CA GLU A 18 5.46 -6.66 -10.03
C GLU A 18 6.52 -7.63 -9.49
N ARG A 19 7.41 -7.14 -8.61
CA ARG A 19 8.58 -7.91 -8.13
C ARG A 19 8.76 -7.79 -6.61
N PRO A 20 7.76 -8.13 -5.79
CA PRO A 20 7.80 -7.88 -4.35
C PRO A 20 8.95 -8.62 -3.66
N GLY A 21 9.35 -9.79 -4.16
CA GLY A 21 10.46 -10.57 -3.61
C GLY A 21 11.81 -9.84 -3.68
N MET A 22 11.99 -8.91 -4.62
CA MET A 22 13.21 -8.10 -4.71
C MET A 22 13.34 -7.13 -3.53
N PHE A 23 12.22 -6.71 -2.93
CA PHE A 23 12.18 -5.70 -1.88
C PHE A 23 12.08 -6.31 -0.48
N VAL A 24 11.32 -7.41 -0.34
CA VAL A 24 11.05 -8.03 0.98
C VAL A 24 11.54 -9.48 1.10
N GLY A 25 12.20 -10.03 0.08
CA GLY A 25 12.73 -11.39 0.07
C GLY A 25 11.64 -12.45 -0.09
N ARG A 26 10.80 -12.62 0.93
CA ARG A 26 9.59 -13.47 0.89
C ARG A 26 8.36 -12.57 0.98
N PRO A 27 7.63 -12.37 -0.13
CA PRO A 27 6.42 -11.56 -0.14
C PRO A 27 5.36 -12.15 0.78
N SER A 28 4.85 -11.31 1.67
CA SER A 28 3.60 -11.51 2.40
C SER A 28 2.91 -10.16 2.53
N PHE A 29 1.60 -10.16 2.83
CA PHE A 29 0.89 -8.91 3.05
C PHE A 29 1.52 -8.11 4.19
N HIS A 30 1.88 -8.81 5.26
CA HIS A 30 2.58 -8.21 6.39
C HIS A 30 3.94 -7.61 5.99
N ALA A 31 4.80 -8.34 5.28
CA ALA A 31 6.13 -7.86 4.91
C ALA A 31 6.06 -6.62 4.01
N LEU A 32 5.10 -6.59 3.07
CA LEU A 32 4.90 -5.45 2.18
C LEU A 32 4.34 -4.23 2.91
N THR A 33 3.39 -4.42 3.83
CA THR A 33 2.90 -3.30 4.65
C THR A 33 3.95 -2.74 5.61
N ALA A 34 4.83 -3.59 6.15
CA ALA A 34 5.98 -3.14 6.93
C ALA A 34 6.97 -2.33 6.09
N PHE A 35 7.27 -2.79 4.87
CA PHE A 35 8.11 -2.08 3.91
C PHE A 35 7.55 -0.69 3.57
N LEU A 36 6.26 -0.60 3.21
CA LEU A 36 5.59 0.66 2.90
C LEU A 36 5.54 1.61 4.09
N THR A 37 5.33 1.07 5.30
CA THR A 37 5.36 1.85 6.54
C THR A 37 6.74 2.44 6.80
N GLY A 38 7.81 1.67 6.53
CA GLY A 38 9.19 2.17 6.62
C GLY A 38 9.51 3.25 5.57
N TYR A 39 9.03 3.05 4.34
CA TYR A 39 9.16 4.04 3.26
C TYR A 39 8.49 5.38 3.63
N ASP A 40 7.26 5.33 4.14
CA ASP A 40 6.50 6.52 4.53
C ASP A 40 7.17 7.26 5.70
N GLN A 41 7.63 6.52 6.72
CA GLN A 41 8.38 7.11 7.84
C GLN A 41 9.69 7.78 7.40
N SER A 42 10.42 7.15 6.45
CA SER A 42 11.64 7.74 5.89
C SER A 42 11.31 9.02 5.11
N SER A 43 10.27 8.99 4.29
CA SER A 43 9.82 10.15 3.50
C SER A 43 9.47 11.33 4.41
N ALA A 44 8.65 11.09 5.44
CA ALA A 44 8.28 12.09 6.43
C ALA A 44 9.50 12.67 7.17
N ARG A 45 10.48 11.82 7.53
CA ARG A 45 11.72 12.25 8.19
C ARG A 45 12.59 13.15 7.30
N HIS A 46 12.54 12.97 5.99
CA HIS A 46 13.39 13.64 5.02
C HIS A 46 12.65 14.71 4.19
N GLY A 47 11.39 15.01 4.50
CA GLY A 47 10.61 16.08 3.87
C GLY A 47 10.04 15.73 2.49
N ALA A 48 9.96 14.43 2.16
CA ALA A 48 9.27 13.94 0.97
C ALA A 48 7.81 13.58 1.31
N PRO A 49 6.87 13.70 0.34
CA PRO A 49 5.44 13.51 0.59
C PRO A 49 5.07 12.06 0.95
N GLY A 50 5.80 11.06 0.44
CA GLY A 50 5.57 9.65 0.75
C GLY A 50 4.11 9.23 0.55
N LEU A 51 3.52 8.60 1.56
CA LEU A 51 2.12 8.19 1.58
C LEU A 51 1.23 9.17 2.39
N GLU A 52 1.57 10.45 2.43
CA GLU A 52 0.76 11.48 3.09
C GLU A 52 -0.70 11.45 2.59
N GLY A 53 -1.65 11.32 3.53
CA GLY A 53 -3.08 11.23 3.21
C GLY A 53 -3.59 9.82 2.89
N TRP A 54 -2.72 8.82 2.74
CA TRP A 54 -3.08 7.44 2.40
C TRP A 54 -4.12 6.83 3.34
N HIS A 55 -3.91 6.95 4.66
CA HIS A 55 -4.83 6.38 5.63
C HIS A 55 -6.23 7.01 5.54
N GLY A 56 -6.32 8.34 5.44
CA GLY A 56 -7.59 9.05 5.32
C GLY A 56 -8.31 8.72 4.00
N TRP A 57 -7.55 8.56 2.93
CA TRP A 57 -8.09 8.13 1.64
C TRP A 57 -8.68 6.70 1.71
N LEU A 58 -8.01 5.76 2.38
CA LEU A 58 -8.52 4.40 2.60
C LEU A 58 -9.81 4.39 3.44
N VAL A 59 -9.86 5.19 4.51
CA VAL A 59 -11.06 5.32 5.36
C VAL A 59 -12.24 5.86 4.55
N THR A 60 -12.02 6.92 3.77
CA THR A 60 -13.03 7.51 2.89
C THR A 60 -13.53 6.50 1.87
N ARG A 61 -12.60 5.76 1.24
CA ARG A 61 -12.93 4.74 0.23
C ARG A 61 -13.71 3.56 0.78
N ARG A 62 -13.41 3.12 2.01
CA ARG A 62 -14.18 2.08 2.70
C ARG A 62 -15.60 2.54 3.05
N GLY A 63 -15.78 3.85 3.28
CA GLY A 63 -17.07 4.44 3.66
C GLY A 63 -17.53 4.07 5.07
N ARG A 64 -16.64 3.51 5.90
CA ARG A 64 -16.89 3.14 7.30
C ARG A 64 -15.61 3.30 8.10
N ASP A 65 -15.70 3.98 9.24
CA ASP A 65 -14.59 4.06 10.18
C ASP A 65 -14.37 2.70 10.87
N CYS A 66 -13.11 2.41 11.19
CA CYS A 66 -12.76 1.39 12.18
C CYS A 66 -11.42 1.74 12.84
N SER A 67 -11.17 1.17 14.03
CA SER A 67 -9.96 1.44 14.82
C SER A 67 -8.67 0.83 14.26
N HIS A 68 -8.74 0.11 13.13
CA HIS A 68 -7.56 -0.49 12.54
C HIS A 68 -6.72 0.56 11.81
N ALA A 69 -5.40 0.43 11.95
CA ALA A 69 -4.43 1.15 11.13
C ALA A 69 -4.65 0.84 9.63
N TRP A 70 -3.98 1.61 8.77
CA TRP A 70 -4.13 1.51 7.32
C TRP A 70 -4.02 0.08 6.74
N PRO A 71 -3.16 -0.85 7.24
CA PRO A 71 -3.11 -2.21 6.70
C PRO A 71 -4.43 -2.95 6.91
N GLY A 72 -5.07 -2.77 8.07
CA GLY A 72 -6.38 -3.36 8.34
C GLY A 72 -7.47 -2.77 7.44
N GLN A 73 -7.39 -1.48 7.08
CA GLN A 73 -8.33 -0.89 6.11
C GLN A 73 -8.22 -1.57 4.73
N VAL A 74 -7.00 -1.88 4.28
CA VAL A 74 -6.78 -2.64 3.04
C VAL A 74 -7.38 -4.04 3.15
N LEU A 75 -7.20 -4.74 4.27
CA LEU A 75 -7.81 -6.06 4.47
C LEU A 75 -9.34 -6.02 4.49
N HIS A 76 -9.94 -5.01 5.12
CA HIS A 76 -11.41 -4.84 5.07
C HIS A 76 -11.94 -4.62 3.66
N ILE A 77 -11.15 -3.97 2.79
CA ILE A 77 -11.50 -3.77 1.37
C ILE A 77 -11.27 -5.06 0.56
N ALA A 78 -10.18 -5.78 0.84
CA ALA A 78 -9.82 -6.99 0.12
C ALA A 78 -10.71 -8.19 0.49
N LEU A 79 -11.01 -8.35 1.78
CA LEU A 79 -11.64 -9.51 2.41
C LEU A 79 -12.90 -9.04 3.18
N PRO A 80 -14.01 -8.75 2.48
CA PRO A 80 -15.22 -8.21 3.11
C PRO A 80 -15.88 -9.20 4.08
N ASP A 81 -15.63 -10.49 3.90
CA ASP A 81 -16.14 -11.57 4.77
C ASP A 81 -15.35 -11.71 6.08
N GLY A 82 -14.24 -10.96 6.23
CA GLY A 82 -13.40 -10.95 7.40
C GLY A 82 -12.09 -11.72 7.23
N TRP A 83 -11.25 -11.61 8.26
CA TRP A 83 -9.94 -12.25 8.38
C TRP A 83 -9.62 -12.41 9.86
N ASP A 84 -8.92 -13.48 10.21
CA ASP A 84 -8.64 -13.82 11.61
C ASP A 84 -7.35 -13.16 12.11
N ASP A 85 -6.27 -13.29 11.35
CA ASP A 85 -4.95 -12.75 11.70
C ASP A 85 -4.30 -12.06 10.51
N LEU A 86 -3.81 -10.84 10.73
CA LEU A 86 -3.08 -10.05 9.75
C LEU A 86 -1.65 -10.58 9.53
N TRP A 87 -1.09 -11.29 10.50
CA TRP A 87 0.27 -11.84 10.46
C TRP A 87 0.31 -13.19 9.72
N GLU A 88 -0.80 -13.92 9.71
CA GLU A 88 -0.90 -15.27 9.14
C GLU A 88 -2.20 -15.42 8.32
N LEU A 89 -2.21 -14.85 7.11
CA LEU A 89 -3.32 -15.02 6.18
C LEU A 89 -3.23 -16.35 5.42
N PRO A 90 -4.36 -17.01 5.12
CA PRO A 90 -4.40 -18.10 4.15
C PRO A 90 -3.82 -17.66 2.79
N PRO A 91 -3.17 -18.55 2.02
CA PRO A 91 -2.54 -18.17 0.75
C PRO A 91 -3.46 -17.43 -0.23
N GLU A 92 -4.72 -17.83 -0.35
CA GLU A 92 -5.69 -17.12 -1.20
C GLU A 92 -5.97 -15.69 -0.71
N HIS A 93 -6.07 -15.50 0.60
CA HIS A 93 -6.34 -14.20 1.22
C HIS A 93 -5.11 -13.30 1.14
N GLU A 94 -3.92 -13.87 1.29
CA GLU A 94 -2.65 -13.17 1.13
C GLU A 94 -2.49 -12.65 -0.30
N ALA A 95 -2.63 -13.51 -1.31
CA ALA A 95 -2.51 -13.12 -2.71
C ALA A 95 -3.51 -12.01 -3.08
N ARG A 96 -4.77 -12.17 -2.67
CA ARG A 96 -5.83 -11.18 -2.90
C ARG A 96 -5.55 -9.85 -2.18
N SER A 97 -5.05 -9.90 -0.95
CA SER A 97 -4.75 -8.69 -0.17
C SER A 97 -3.58 -7.91 -0.76
N ILE A 98 -2.56 -8.60 -1.28
CA ILE A 98 -1.42 -8.00 -1.98
C ILE A 98 -1.88 -7.36 -3.30
N GLU A 99 -2.71 -8.06 -4.09
CA GLU A 99 -3.27 -7.51 -5.33
C GLU A 99 -4.07 -6.23 -5.05
N VAL A 100 -4.96 -6.28 -4.06
CA VAL A 100 -5.78 -5.12 -3.67
C VAL A 100 -4.91 -3.99 -3.12
N LEU A 101 -3.86 -4.28 -2.34
CA LEU A 101 -2.92 -3.27 -1.84
C LEU A 101 -2.32 -2.45 -2.99
N PHE A 102 -1.73 -3.11 -3.99
CA PHE A 102 -1.07 -2.40 -5.09
C PHE A 102 -2.05 -1.69 -6.02
N ARG A 103 -3.24 -2.26 -6.23
CA ARG A 103 -4.32 -1.55 -6.95
C ARG A 103 -4.74 -0.28 -6.22
N LEU A 104 -4.91 -0.34 -4.90
CA LEU A 104 -5.30 0.83 -4.10
C LEU A 104 -4.20 1.90 -4.10
N LEU A 105 -2.92 1.51 -4.03
CA LEU A 105 -1.79 2.44 -4.14
C LEU A 105 -1.77 3.14 -5.51
N ASP A 106 -1.94 2.39 -6.60
CA ASP A 106 -2.00 2.96 -7.95
C ASP A 106 -3.12 4.02 -8.06
N GLU A 107 -4.32 3.68 -7.59
CA GLU A 107 -5.47 4.58 -7.63
C GLU A 107 -5.29 5.83 -6.74
N PHE A 108 -4.70 5.67 -5.55
CA PHE A 108 -4.40 6.78 -4.65
C PHE A 108 -3.40 7.76 -5.27
N LEU A 109 -2.32 7.24 -5.84
CA LEU A 109 -1.27 8.06 -6.44
C LEU A 109 -1.74 8.73 -7.74
N ALA A 110 -2.55 8.04 -8.55
CA ALA A 110 -3.18 8.63 -9.73
C ALA A 110 -4.11 9.81 -9.36
N ASN A 111 -4.87 9.69 -8.27
CA ASN A 111 -5.72 10.76 -7.76
C ASN A 111 -4.88 11.97 -7.29
N ARG A 112 -3.78 11.71 -6.57
CA ARG A 112 -2.85 12.74 -6.11
C ARG A 112 -2.18 13.48 -7.27
N GLU A 113 -1.71 12.75 -8.28
CA GLU A 113 -1.11 13.33 -9.49
C GLU A 113 -2.12 14.19 -10.27
N SER A 114 -3.40 13.80 -10.28
CA SER A 114 -4.46 14.58 -10.93
C SER A 114 -4.77 15.86 -10.18
N SER A 115 -4.89 15.78 -8.84
CA SER A 115 -5.18 16.93 -7.97
C SER A 115 -4.04 17.95 -7.92
N ALA A 116 -2.79 17.53 -8.14
CA ALA A 116 -1.63 18.42 -8.18
C ALA A 116 -1.49 19.21 -9.50
N ARG A 117 -2.29 18.87 -10.53
CA ARG A 117 -2.29 19.54 -11.84
C ARG A 117 -3.40 20.59 -11.98
N GLU A 118 -4.28 20.70 -10.98
CA GLU A 118 -5.37 21.67 -10.88
C GLU A 118 -4.94 22.91 -10.10
#